data_AF-A0A8D8F934-F1
#
_entry.id   AF-A0A8D8F934-F1
#
_cell.length_a   1.000
_cell.length_b   1.000
_cell.length_c   1.000
_cell.angle_alpha   90.00
_cell.angle_beta   90.00
_cell.angle_gamma   90.00
#
_symmetry.space_group_name_H-M   'P 1'
#
loop_
_entity.id
_entity.type
_entity.pdbx_description
1 polymer ?
#
loop_
_entity_poly.entity_id
_entity_poly.type
_entity_poly.pdbx_seq_one_letter_code
_entity_poly.pdbx_strand_id
1 'polypeptide(L)'
;VSVHGWQDNSGSFDRLIPLLPDHMSFLAIDLPGHGLSSRYPAGTAYHTLDYVTLLESIRQRYNWDQMSLLGHSRGAVINFAYSAIFPNKVNLNVALDPIKPHIAYPT
;
A
#
# COMPACT_ATOMS: atom_id res chain seq x y z
N VAL A 1 -3.96 1.28 6.88
CA VAL A 1 -2.56 1.27 6.39
C VAL A 1 -2.49 2.13 5.14
N SER A 2 -1.57 3.08 5.10
CA SER A 2 -1.37 4.02 3.99
C SER A 2 -0.08 3.68 3.24
N VAL A 3 -0.17 3.51 1.92
CA VAL A 3 0.90 3.01 1.04
C VAL A 3 1.22 4.04 -0.04
N HIS A 4 2.45 4.55 -0.02
CA HIS A 4 2.91 5.61 -0.92
C HIS A 4 3.24 5.12 -2.34
N GLY A 5 3.49 6.07 -3.25
CA GLY A 5 3.83 5.81 -4.65
C GLY A 5 5.29 5.43 -4.90
N TRP A 6 5.73 5.44 -6.16
CA TRP A 6 7.14 5.32 -6.50
C TRP A 6 7.85 6.67 -6.31
N GLN A 7 9.08 6.64 -5.77
CA GLN A 7 9.92 7.81 -5.47
C GLN A 7 9.32 8.69 -4.36
N ASP A 8 8.52 8.05 -3.51
CA ASP A 8 7.78 8.65 -2.42
C ASP A 8 8.17 7.95 -1.10
N ASN A 9 7.60 8.37 0.03
CA ASN A 9 7.74 7.74 1.34
C ASN A 9 6.48 7.98 2.19
N SER A 10 6.45 7.52 3.44
CA SER A 10 5.32 7.69 4.36
C SER A 10 4.84 9.15 4.53
N GLY A 11 5.71 10.13 4.36
CA GLY A 11 5.42 11.56 4.51
C GLY A 11 4.50 12.14 3.43
N SER A 12 4.21 11.45 2.32
CA SER A 12 3.21 11.96 1.35
C SER A 12 1.80 12.06 1.93
N PHE A 13 1.53 11.38 3.05
CA PHE A 13 0.24 11.46 3.73
C PHE A 13 0.18 12.55 4.81
N ASP A 14 1.28 13.24 5.12
CA ASP A 14 1.36 14.22 6.22
C ASP A 14 0.37 15.38 6.07
N ARG A 15 0.06 15.77 4.84
CA ARG A 15 -0.89 16.85 4.56
C ARG A 15 -2.35 16.38 4.52
N LEU A 16 -2.56 15.09 4.25
CA LEU A 16 -3.90 14.52 4.09
C LEU A 16 -4.46 14.02 5.43
N ILE A 17 -3.67 13.25 6.18
CA ILE A 17 -4.11 12.60 7.42
C ILE A 17 -4.70 13.60 8.43
N PRO A 18 -4.12 14.79 8.68
CA PRO A 18 -4.70 15.78 9.60
C PRO A 18 -6.06 16.34 9.18
N LEU A 19 -6.47 16.16 7.92
CA LEU A 19 -7.75 16.61 7.39
C LEU A 19 -8.83 15.52 7.45
N LEU A 20 -8.46 14.29 7.84
CA LEU A 20 -9.37 13.17 7.96
C LEU A 20 -9.93 13.09 9.39
N PRO A 21 -11.07 12.40 9.59
CA PRO A 21 -11.67 12.24 10.92
C PRO A 21 -10.67 11.78 11.98
N ASP A 22 -10.63 12.52 13.09
CA ASP A 22 -9.69 12.38 14.21
C ASP A 22 -9.78 11.05 14.95
N HIS A 23 -10.93 10.39 14.93
CA HIS A 23 -11.14 9.07 15.52
C HIS A 23 -10.53 7.92 14.70
N MET A 24 -10.04 8.18 13.48
CA MET A 24 -9.36 7.16 12.68
C MET A 24 -7.86 7.13 12.94
N SER A 25 -7.30 5.92 13.02
CA SER A 25 -5.86 5.71 13.12
C SER A 25 -5.26 5.35 11.77
N PHE A 26 -4.15 6.02 11.43
CA PHE A 26 -3.42 5.79 10.19
C PHE A 26 -2.03 5.22 10.48
N LEU A 27 -1.68 4.15 9.77
CA LEU A 27 -0.31 3.61 9.73
C LEU A 27 0.24 3.88 8.34
N ALA A 28 1.00 4.96 8.17
CA ALA A 28 1.77 5.22 6.95
C ALA A 28 3.12 4.49 7.03
N ILE A 29 3.45 3.73 6.00
CA ILE A 29 4.67 2.91 5.98
C ILE A 29 5.62 3.37 4.88
N ASP A 30 6.91 3.23 5.11
CA ASP A 30 7.92 3.28 4.06
C ASP A 30 8.05 1.89 3.42
N LEU A 31 7.80 1.79 2.12
CA LEU A 31 8.05 0.55 1.38
C LEU A 31 9.55 0.22 1.35
N PRO A 32 9.94 -1.07 1.22
CA PRO A 32 11.33 -1.46 1.04
C PRO A 32 12.07 -0.58 0.03
N GLY A 33 13.25 -0.09 0.43
CA GLY A 33 14.10 0.81 -0.35
C GLY A 33 13.63 2.27 -0.46
N HIS A 34 12.61 2.69 0.28
CA HIS A 34 12.10 4.06 0.34
C HIS A 34 12.19 4.60 1.78
N GLY A 35 12.24 5.93 1.93
CA GLY A 35 12.31 6.59 3.23
C GLY A 35 13.42 6.02 4.12
N LEU A 36 13.05 5.56 5.31
CA LEU A 36 13.95 4.93 6.28
C LEU A 36 13.94 3.39 6.22
N SER A 37 13.12 2.78 5.36
CA SER A 37 13.07 1.33 5.20
C SER A 37 14.29 0.79 4.44
N SER A 38 14.84 -0.32 4.93
CA SER A 38 15.95 -1.02 4.31
C SER A 38 15.65 -1.35 2.84
N ARG A 39 16.70 -1.28 2.01
CA ARG A 39 16.68 -1.82 0.65
C ARG A 39 16.76 -3.34 0.72
N TYR A 40 16.19 -4.03 -0.26
CA TYR A 40 16.51 -5.43 -0.49
C TYR A 40 18.00 -5.62 -0.82
N PRO A 41 18.56 -6.82 -0.56
CA PRO A 41 19.93 -7.14 -0.92
C PRO A 41 20.23 -6.85 -2.40
N ALA A 42 21.49 -6.57 -2.70
CA ALA A 42 21.92 -6.34 -4.08
C ALA A 42 21.60 -7.58 -4.94
N GLY A 43 21.03 -7.33 -6.13
CA GLY A 43 20.58 -8.39 -7.04
C GLY A 43 19.15 -8.90 -6.79
N THR A 44 18.47 -8.48 -5.72
CA THR A 44 17.06 -8.79 -5.50
C THR A 44 16.17 -7.81 -6.26
N ALA A 45 15.27 -8.35 -7.07
CA ALA A 45 14.24 -7.57 -7.75
C ALA A 45 13.09 -7.20 -6.79
N TYR A 46 12.46 -6.05 -7.02
CA TYR A 46 11.28 -5.62 -6.28
C TYR A 46 10.03 -6.02 -7.07
N HIS A 47 9.35 -7.08 -6.63
CA HIS A 47 8.11 -7.51 -7.25
C HIS A 47 6.90 -6.95 -6.51
N THR A 48 5.81 -6.69 -7.24
CA THR A 48 4.56 -6.21 -6.64
C THR A 48 4.03 -7.17 -5.57
N LEU A 49 4.21 -8.48 -5.77
CA LEU A 49 3.78 -9.51 -4.80
C LEU A 49 4.56 -9.46 -3.50
N ASP A 50 5.81 -8.97 -3.50
CA ASP A 50 6.58 -8.81 -2.27
C ASP A 50 5.90 -7.78 -1.34
N TYR A 51 5.36 -6.71 -1.92
CA TYR A 51 4.59 -5.71 -1.18
C TYR A 51 3.23 -6.23 -0.71
N VAL A 52 2.60 -7.13 -1.44
CA VAL A 52 1.37 -7.81 -0.98
C VAL A 52 1.66 -8.66 0.26
N THR A 53 2.74 -9.44 0.24
CA THR A 53 3.18 -10.23 1.39
C THR A 53 3.56 -9.35 2.57
N LEU A 54 4.19 -8.20 2.32
CA LEU A 54 4.47 -7.19 3.35
C LEU A 54 3.19 -6.69 4.03
N LEU A 55 2.16 -6.35 3.26
CA LEU A 55 0.87 -5.91 3.80
C LEU A 55 0.21 -7.01 4.66
N GLU A 56 0.27 -8.27 4.22
CA GLU A 56 -0.23 -9.39 5.02
C GLU A 56 0.56 -9.56 6.32
N SER A 57 1.88 -9.39 6.25
CA SER A 57 2.76 -9.48 7.42
C SER A 57 2.46 -8.38 8.43
N ILE A 58 2.19 -7.15 7.97
CA ILE A 58 1.74 -6.04 8.83
C ILE A 58 0.43 -6.41 9.51
N ARG A 59 -0.59 -6.84 8.75
CA ARG A 59 -1.89 -7.23 9.30
C ARG A 59 -1.74 -8.31 10.39
N GLN A 60 -0.95 -9.34 10.13
CA GLN A 60 -0.66 -10.40 11.09
C GLN A 60 0.12 -9.89 12.31
N ARG A 61 1.14 -9.03 12.10
CA ARG A 61 1.97 -8.48 13.18
C ARG A 61 1.18 -7.66 14.20
N TYR A 62 0.13 -6.98 13.74
CA TYR A 62 -0.79 -6.22 14.59
C TYR A 62 -2.03 -7.01 15.02
N ASN A 63 -2.14 -8.30 14.64
CA ASN A 63 -3.29 -9.17 14.91
C ASN A 63 -4.63 -8.57 14.47
N TRP A 64 -4.66 -7.88 13.33
CA TRP A 64 -5.90 -7.31 12.79
C TRP A 64 -6.65 -8.36 11.97
N ASP A 65 -7.92 -8.63 12.27
CA ASP A 65 -8.74 -9.53 11.44
C ASP A 65 -8.91 -8.99 10.01
N GLN A 66 -9.15 -7.68 9.92
CA GLN A 66 -9.28 -6.94 8.67
C GLN A 66 -8.53 -5.61 8.78
N MET A 67 -8.11 -5.05 7.65
CA MET A 67 -7.52 -3.71 7.62
C MET A 67 -8.10 -2.85 6.51
N SER A 68 -8.12 -1.53 6.73
CA SER A 68 -8.43 -0.54 5.70
C SER A 68 -7.15 -0.07 5.02
N LEU A 69 -7.22 0.13 3.71
CA LEU A 69 -6.10 0.47 2.86
C LEU A 69 -6.31 1.84 2.20
N LEU A 70 -5.29 2.69 2.26
CA LEU A 70 -5.20 3.95 1.53
C LEU A 70 -3.94 3.90 0.67
N GLY A 71 -4.05 4.13 -0.64
CA GLY A 71 -2.93 3.97 -1.55
C GLY A 71 -2.83 5.11 -2.55
N HIS A 72 -1.62 5.60 -2.78
CA HIS A 72 -1.33 6.58 -3.85
C HIS A 72 -0.55 5.92 -4.98
N SER A 73 -0.98 6.12 -6.23
CA SER A 73 -0.27 5.66 -7.43
C SER A 73 0.08 4.16 -7.37
N ARG A 74 1.36 3.79 -7.32
CA ARG A 74 1.81 2.40 -7.13
C ARG A 74 1.25 1.76 -5.86
N GLY A 75 1.12 2.53 -4.77
CA GLY A 75 0.50 2.06 -3.53
C GLY A 75 -0.97 1.67 -3.72
N ALA A 76 -1.70 2.37 -4.58
CA ALA A 76 -3.07 1.99 -4.93
C ALA A 76 -3.11 0.66 -5.70
N VAL A 77 -2.16 0.43 -6.61
CA VAL A 77 -2.04 -0.85 -7.35
C VAL A 77 -1.72 -2.01 -6.41
N ILE A 78 -0.80 -1.80 -5.45
CA ILE A 78 -0.47 -2.80 -4.42
C ILE A 78 -1.70 -3.12 -3.57
N ASN A 79 -2.44 -2.10 -3.10
CA ASN A 79 -3.64 -2.27 -2.31
C ASN A 79 -4.74 -3.02 -3.08
N PHE A 80 -4.90 -2.73 -4.36
CA PHE A 80 -5.83 -3.45 -5.23
C PHE A 80 -5.45 -4.94 -5.34
N ALA A 81 -4.18 -5.24 -5.59
CA ALA A 81 -3.69 -6.63 -5.64
C ALA A 81 -3.90 -7.36 -4.31
N TYR A 82 -3.59 -6.72 -3.18
CA TYR A 82 -3.84 -7.29 -1.86
C TYR A 82 -5.33 -7.57 -1.62
N SER A 83 -6.20 -6.62 -1.96
CA SER A 83 -7.66 -6.76 -1.81
C SER A 83 -8.22 -7.87 -2.68
N ALA A 84 -7.68 -8.09 -3.87
CA ALA A 84 -8.09 -9.17 -4.76
C ALA A 84 -7.69 -10.55 -4.24
N ILE A 85 -6.50 -10.67 -3.62
CA ILE A 85 -5.98 -11.93 -3.07
C ILE A 85 -6.64 -12.26 -1.72
N PHE A 86 -6.92 -11.25 -0.90
CA PHE A 86 -7.47 -11.39 0.44
C PHE A 86 -8.77 -10.59 0.65
N PRO A 87 -9.84 -10.87 -0.12
CA PRO A 87 -11.06 -10.04 -0.12
C PRO A 87 -11.73 -9.95 1.25
N ASN A 88 -11.67 -11.02 2.06
CA ASN A 88 -12.28 -11.04 3.39
C ASN A 88 -11.43 -10.34 4.47
N LYS A 89 -10.22 -9.89 4.13
CA LYS A 89 -9.28 -9.23 5.07
C LYS A 89 -9.20 -7.72 4.88
N VAL A 90 -10.02 -7.15 3.98
CA VAL A 90 -10.01 -5.71 3.67
C VAL A 90 -11.40 -5.11 3.88
N ASN A 91 -11.48 -4.07 4.71
CA ASN A 91 -12.75 -3.39 5.01
C ASN A 91 -13.05 -2.24 4.06
N LEU A 92 -12.00 -1.54 3.64
CA LEU A 92 -12.07 -0.37 2.80
C LEU A 92 -10.78 -0.27 2.00
N ASN A 93 -10.87 0.06 0.72
CA ASN A 93 -9.72 0.37 -0.11
C ASN A 93 -9.95 1.72 -0.80
N VAL A 94 -9.13 2.71 -0.45
CA VAL A 94 -9.12 4.04 -1.05
C VAL A 94 -7.91 4.16 -1.96
N ALA A 95 -8.17 4.42 -3.24
CA ALA A 95 -7.15 4.56 -4.27
C ALA A 95 -7.07 6.02 -4.75
N LEU A 96 -5.90 6.63 -4.60
CA LEU A 96 -5.57 7.98 -5.08
C LEU A 96 -4.72 7.86 -6.35
N ASP A 97 -5.22 8.41 -7.45
CA ASP A 97 -4.58 8.40 -8.77
C ASP A 97 -3.93 7.05 -9.13
N PRO A 98 -4.69 5.94 -9.07
CA PRO A 98 -4.13 4.63 -9.37
C PRO A 98 -3.62 4.62 -10.82
N ILE A 99 -2.44 4.03 -11.02
CA ILE A 99 -2.00 3.70 -12.37
C ILE A 99 -2.98 2.65 -12.90
N LYS A 100 -3.85 3.09 -13.82
CA LYS A 100 -4.81 2.21 -14.50
C LYS A 100 -4.02 1.08 -15.18
N PRO A 101 -4.33 -0.21 -14.93
CA PRO A 101 -3.72 -1.29 -15.69
C PRO A 101 -4.00 -1.07 -17.18
N HIS A 102 -2.97 -1.22 -18.00
CA HIS A 102 -3.08 -1.04 -19.44
C HIS A 102 -4.15 -1.99 -19.98
N ILE A 103 -5.29 -1.45 -20.41
CA ILE A 103 -6.29 -2.23 -21.14
C ILE A 103 -5.80 -2.27 -22.57
N ALA A 104 -5.11 -3.34 -22.94
CA ALA A 104 -4.93 -3.64 -24.36
C ALA A 104 -6.31 -4.01 -24.90
N TYR A 105 -6.85 -3.21 -25.80
CA TYR A 105 -7.98 -3.64 -26.60
C TYR A 105 -7.51 -4.83 -27.45
N PRO A 106 -8.28 -5.92 -27.55
CA PRO A 106 -7.94 -6.98 -28.48
C PRO A 106 -7.90 -6.37 -29.89
N THR A 107 -6.73 -6.47 -30.53
CA THR A 107 -6.55 -6.21 -31.96
C THR A 107 -7.20 -7.30 -32.78
#